data_AF-F5RMG9-F1
#
_entry.id   AF-F5RMG9-F1
#
_cell.length_a   1.000
_cell.length_b   1.000
_cell.length_c   1.000
_cell.angle_alpha   90.00
_cell.angle_beta   90.00
_cell.angle_gamma   90.00
#
_symmetry.space_group_name_H-M   'P 1'
#
loop_
_entity.id
_entity.type
_entity.pdbx_description
1 polymer ?
#
loop_
_entity_poly.entity_id
_entity_poly.type
_entity_poly.pdbx_seq_one_letter_code
_entity_poly.pdbx_strand_id
1 'polypeptide(L)'
;MIPASLIAMAAFFLDTVLGDPQSRWHPVAVLGRLISCFEKLLYPINGSDQRKFAMGALLTLLVLSISYTFAEGLLLAARALPVAWGVDIVSAILLYFCISPRMLAKAGQDIHALLIKGDLAAAREHVGYIVGRDTAQLDEADAARATIETVAENTVDGVIAPLFFFAFGGAPLAVLYRAANTMDSMLGYKNERYLYFGRMAARVDDILNFVPARITGMLFVMAAFLLGYDGRNALNILVRDAAGHPSPNGGYAEAPVAGALHIRLGGVNYYFGERHFRAYMGDAHMDISAKHILGAIRLMYTATVLFLLFYYLFFLYYRGVS
;
A
#
# COMPACT_ATOMS: atom_id res chain seq x y z
N MET A 1 9.69 9.86 -26.80
CA MET A 1 9.32 9.60 -25.40
C MET A 1 8.27 8.51 -25.37
N ILE A 2 8.50 7.50 -24.56
CA ILE A 2 7.57 6.39 -24.36
C ILE A 2 6.34 6.91 -23.59
N PRO A 3 5.10 6.53 -23.95
CA PRO A 3 3.92 6.82 -23.15
C PRO A 3 4.11 6.45 -21.67
N ALA A 4 3.74 7.35 -20.76
CA ALA A 4 3.88 7.09 -19.33
C ALA A 4 3.12 5.82 -18.88
N SER A 5 1.99 5.48 -19.52
CA SER A 5 1.29 4.21 -19.31
C SER A 5 2.15 2.98 -19.64
N LEU A 6 2.96 3.02 -20.70
CA LEU A 6 3.90 1.95 -21.03
C LEU A 6 5.08 1.88 -20.06
N ILE A 7 5.53 3.03 -19.54
CA ILE A 7 6.55 3.08 -18.47
C ILE A 7 6.01 2.40 -17.20
N ALA A 8 4.75 2.68 -16.83
CA ALA A 8 4.10 2.05 -15.69
C ALA A 8 3.94 0.52 -15.86
N MET A 9 3.55 0.08 -17.06
CA MET A 9 3.52 -1.35 -17.39
C MET A 9 4.90 -2.00 -17.32
N ALA A 10 5.95 -1.31 -17.80
CA ALA A 10 7.31 -1.80 -17.72
C ALA A 10 7.79 -1.92 -16.26
N ALA A 11 7.52 -0.92 -15.41
CA ALA A 11 7.85 -0.98 -13.98
C ALA A 11 7.13 -2.14 -13.28
N PHE A 12 5.83 -2.33 -13.55
CA PHE A 12 5.06 -3.46 -13.03
C PHE A 12 5.64 -4.79 -13.50
N PHE A 13 5.98 -4.91 -14.79
CA PHE A 13 6.59 -6.13 -15.33
C PHE A 13 7.95 -6.41 -14.66
N LEU A 14 8.79 -5.38 -14.50
CA LEU A 14 10.08 -5.49 -13.81
C LEU A 14 9.90 -5.98 -12.36
N ASP A 15 8.93 -5.46 -11.60
CA ASP A 15 8.62 -5.97 -10.25
C ASP A 15 8.17 -7.43 -10.30
N THR A 16 7.28 -7.80 -11.23
CA THR A 16 6.82 -9.19 -11.33
C THR A 16 7.93 -10.17 -11.71
N VAL A 17 9.00 -9.74 -12.39
CA VAL A 17 10.11 -10.62 -12.80
C VAL A 17 11.25 -10.62 -11.79
N LEU A 18 11.74 -9.44 -11.42
CA LEU A 18 12.92 -9.26 -10.57
C LEU A 18 12.56 -9.32 -9.07
N GLY A 19 11.38 -8.81 -8.72
CA GLY A 19 10.96 -8.61 -7.33
C GLY A 19 11.79 -7.58 -6.58
N ASP A 20 11.38 -7.26 -5.36
CA ASP A 20 12.03 -6.25 -4.54
C ASP A 20 13.39 -6.75 -3.99
N PRO A 21 14.52 -6.06 -4.25
CA PRO A 21 15.81 -6.45 -3.71
C PRO A 21 15.86 -6.23 -2.19
N GLN A 22 15.97 -7.33 -1.43
CA GLN A 22 16.14 -7.33 0.02
C GLN A 22 17.53 -6.84 0.43
N SER A 23 17.74 -5.53 0.36
CA SER A 23 19.02 -4.89 0.64
C SER A 23 18.85 -3.64 1.48
N ARG A 24 19.81 -3.37 2.36
CA ARG A 24 19.90 -2.10 3.09
C ARG A 24 20.01 -0.89 2.15
N TRP A 25 20.44 -1.08 0.91
CA TRP A 25 20.58 -0.04 -0.10
C TRP A 25 19.30 0.18 -0.92
N HIS A 26 18.23 -0.59 -0.65
CA HIS A 26 16.94 -0.36 -1.28
C HIS A 26 16.47 1.09 -1.05
N PRO A 27 15.95 1.81 -2.05
CA PRO A 27 15.58 3.22 -1.91
C PRO A 27 14.61 3.49 -0.76
N VAL A 28 13.63 2.61 -0.53
CA VAL A 28 12.69 2.74 0.60
C VAL A 28 13.42 2.56 1.94
N ALA A 29 14.41 1.68 2.03
CA ALA A 29 15.21 1.50 3.24
C ALA A 29 16.15 2.69 3.50
N VAL A 30 16.69 3.31 2.44
CA VAL A 30 17.45 4.57 2.53
C VAL A 30 16.55 5.70 3.02
N LEU A 31 15.35 5.80 2.48
CA LEU A 31 14.34 6.77 2.89
C LEU A 31 13.93 6.60 4.36
N GLY A 32 13.71 5.36 4.81
CA GLY A 32 13.45 5.06 6.22
C GLY A 32 14.58 5.55 7.14
N ARG A 33 15.84 5.37 6.74
CA ARG A 33 16.98 5.93 7.50
C ARG A 33 17.03 7.45 7.51
N LEU A 34 16.68 8.08 6.38
CA LEU A 34 16.56 9.54 6.31
C LEU A 34 15.47 10.03 7.28
N ILE A 35 14.31 9.37 7.30
CA ILE A 35 13.22 9.67 8.23
C ILE A 35 13.69 9.49 9.68
N SER A 36 14.32 8.36 10.03
CA SER A 36 14.87 8.14 11.38
C SER A 36 15.94 9.16 11.78
N CYS A 37 16.74 9.63 10.83
CA CYS A 37 17.74 10.67 11.08
C CYS A 37 17.06 11.99 11.46
N PHE A 38 16.09 12.44 10.66
CA PHE A 38 15.33 13.65 10.96
C PHE A 38 14.47 13.50 12.21
N GLU A 39 13.89 12.33 12.46
CA GLU A 39 13.12 12.05 13.67
C GLU A 39 13.99 12.26 14.90
N LYS A 40 15.20 11.68 14.94
CA LYS A 40 16.14 11.87 16.05
C LYS A 40 16.58 13.33 16.21
N LEU A 41 16.74 14.06 15.12
CA LEU A 41 17.17 15.46 15.13
C LEU A 41 16.06 16.42 15.58
N LEU A 42 14.82 16.16 15.15
CA LEU A 42 13.69 17.09 15.31
C LEU A 42 12.77 16.72 16.48
N TYR A 43 12.80 15.49 16.99
CA TYR A 43 11.90 15.07 18.07
C TYR A 43 12.18 15.83 19.37
N PRO A 44 11.25 16.67 19.85
CA PRO A 44 11.49 17.49 21.03
C PRO A 44 11.13 16.69 22.29
N ILE A 45 12.13 16.06 22.93
CA ILE A 45 11.97 15.15 24.09
C ILE A 45 11.07 15.75 25.18
N ASN A 46 11.33 16.99 25.58
CA ASN A 46 10.56 17.72 26.60
C ASN A 46 9.69 18.84 25.98
N GLY A 47 9.26 18.67 24.72
CA GLY A 47 8.42 19.64 24.03
C GLY A 47 6.94 19.50 24.38
N SER A 48 6.22 20.62 24.38
CA SER A 48 4.75 20.63 24.40
C SER A 48 4.17 19.90 23.18
N ASP A 49 2.92 19.47 23.28
CA ASP A 49 2.22 18.80 22.17
C ASP A 49 2.20 19.63 20.88
N GLN A 50 2.07 20.96 21.00
CA GLN A 50 2.15 21.89 19.88
C GLN A 50 3.55 21.88 19.24
N ARG A 51 4.62 21.87 20.04
CA ARG A 51 5.99 21.80 19.54
C ARG A 51 6.27 20.46 18.88
N LYS A 52 5.80 19.35 19.46
CA LYS A 52 5.89 18.02 18.84
C LYS A 52 5.20 18.00 17.48
N PHE A 53 3.97 18.52 17.39
CA PHE A 53 3.25 18.64 16.12
C PHE A 53 4.00 19.50 15.09
N ALA A 54 4.49 20.67 15.48
CA ALA A 54 5.20 21.58 14.58
C ALA A 54 6.50 20.95 14.02
N MET A 55 7.29 20.29 14.88
CA MET A 55 8.51 19.60 14.45
C MET A 55 8.22 18.39 13.58
N GLY A 56 7.15 17.65 13.88
CA GLY A 56 6.66 16.56 13.04
C GLY A 56 6.17 17.02 11.67
N ALA A 57 5.47 18.15 11.61
CA ALA A 57 5.06 18.77 10.36
C ALA A 57 6.26 19.26 9.53
N LEU A 58 7.26 19.86 10.18
CA LEU A 58 8.52 20.24 9.54
C LEU A 58 9.26 19.03 8.98
N LEU A 59 9.38 17.94 9.75
CA LEU A 59 9.96 16.68 9.27
C LEU A 59 9.22 16.18 8.03
N THR A 60 7.89 16.12 8.09
CA THR A 60 7.03 15.68 6.99
C THR A 60 7.32 16.50 5.74
N LEU A 61 7.30 17.84 5.86
CA LEU A 61 7.57 18.75 4.74
C LEU A 61 8.97 18.56 4.15
N LEU A 62 10.00 18.43 5.00
CA LEU A 62 11.38 18.24 4.56
C LEU A 62 11.54 16.93 3.79
N VAL A 63 11.04 15.82 4.33
CA VAL A 63 11.18 14.50 3.70
C VAL A 63 10.45 14.46 2.35
N LEU A 64 9.23 14.98 2.26
CA LEU A 64 8.49 15.04 0.99
C LEU A 64 9.20 15.92 -0.04
N SER A 65 9.68 17.09 0.38
CA SER A 65 10.39 18.03 -0.50
C SER A 65 11.70 17.44 -1.02
N ILE A 66 12.48 16.79 -0.14
CA ILE A 66 13.72 16.11 -0.51
C ILE A 66 13.43 14.97 -1.47
N SER A 67 12.44 14.14 -1.18
CA SER A 67 12.11 12.97 -2.01
C SER A 67 11.67 13.37 -3.41
N TYR A 68 10.79 14.37 -3.51
CA TYR A 68 10.34 14.91 -4.80
C TYR A 68 11.48 15.56 -5.59
N THR A 69 12.26 16.44 -4.93
CA THR A 69 13.36 17.16 -5.58
C THR A 69 14.47 16.20 -6.02
N PHE A 70 14.74 15.15 -5.24
CA PHE A 70 15.68 14.10 -5.62
C PHE A 70 15.24 13.37 -6.88
N ALA A 71 13.96 12.94 -6.95
CA ALA A 71 13.41 12.28 -8.13
C ALA A 71 13.45 13.21 -9.36
N GLU A 72 13.01 14.47 -9.22
CA GLU A 72 13.07 15.45 -10.31
C GLU A 72 14.52 15.74 -10.76
N GLY A 73 15.44 15.85 -9.80
CA GLY A 73 16.87 16.02 -10.07
C GLY A 73 17.47 14.86 -10.87
N LEU A 74 17.08 13.62 -10.58
CA LEU A 74 17.49 12.46 -11.37
C LEU A 74 16.94 12.51 -12.80
N LEU A 75 15.69 12.95 -12.99
CA LEU A 75 15.13 13.13 -14.33
C LEU A 75 15.82 14.25 -15.10
N LEU A 76 16.14 15.38 -14.44
CA LEU A 76 16.90 16.47 -15.05
C LEU A 76 18.31 16.02 -15.45
N ALA A 77 18.99 15.27 -14.59
CA ALA A 77 20.29 14.68 -14.93
C ALA A 77 20.18 13.71 -16.11
N ALA A 78 19.13 12.89 -16.17
CA ALA A 78 18.87 11.99 -17.29
C ALA A 78 18.59 12.73 -18.60
N ARG A 79 17.95 13.90 -18.56
CA ARG A 79 17.74 14.78 -19.74
C ARG A 79 19.05 15.35 -20.28
N ALA A 80 20.05 15.54 -19.43
CA ALA A 80 21.35 16.06 -19.84
C ALA A 80 22.23 15.00 -20.55
N LEU A 81 21.89 13.72 -20.42
CA LEU A 81 22.59 12.64 -21.12
C LEU A 81 22.11 12.53 -22.58
N PRO A 82 22.99 12.24 -23.55
CA PRO A 82 22.63 12.09 -24.96
C PRO A 82 21.95 10.74 -25.26
N VAL A 83 21.07 10.29 -24.37
CA VAL A 83 20.34 9.02 -24.48
C VAL A 83 18.85 9.32 -24.56
N ALA A 84 18.26 9.16 -25.74
CA ALA A 84 16.88 9.58 -26.04
C ALA A 84 15.80 8.96 -25.13
N TRP A 85 16.11 7.82 -24.50
CA TRP A 85 15.23 7.04 -23.62
C TRP A 85 15.68 7.08 -22.15
N GLY A 86 16.70 7.88 -21.81
CA GLY A 86 17.28 7.92 -20.46
C GLY A 86 16.26 8.33 -19.38
N VAL A 87 15.44 9.35 -19.66
CA VAL A 87 14.38 9.81 -18.76
C VAL A 87 13.33 8.72 -18.54
N ASP A 88 12.97 7.99 -19.60
CA ASP A 88 11.96 6.94 -19.56
C ASP A 88 12.46 5.76 -18.69
N ILE A 89 13.73 5.36 -18.84
CA ILE A 89 14.37 4.33 -18.01
C ILE A 89 14.40 4.74 -16.54
N VAL A 90 14.90 5.95 -16.24
CA VAL A 90 15.00 6.42 -14.85
C VAL A 90 13.62 6.51 -14.22
N SER A 91 12.61 6.96 -14.98
CA SER A 91 11.21 6.97 -14.53
C SER A 91 10.69 5.57 -14.23
N ALA A 92 10.95 4.57 -15.09
CA ALA A 92 10.57 3.18 -14.86
C ALA A 92 11.25 2.61 -13.61
N ILE A 93 12.55 2.87 -13.41
CA ILE A 93 13.31 2.38 -12.26
C ILE A 93 12.80 3.01 -10.96
N LEU A 94 12.56 4.32 -10.95
CA LEU A 94 11.99 5.01 -9.78
C LEU A 94 10.61 4.46 -9.42
N LEU A 95 9.74 4.29 -10.42
CA LEU A 95 8.42 3.71 -10.20
C LEU A 95 8.49 2.26 -9.73
N TYR A 96 9.39 1.46 -10.29
CA TYR A 96 9.64 0.08 -9.87
C TYR A 96 9.94 0.00 -8.37
N PHE A 97 10.78 0.88 -7.83
CA PHE A 97 11.05 0.95 -6.39
C PHE A 97 9.89 1.54 -5.57
N CYS A 98 8.92 2.18 -6.23
CA CYS A 98 7.73 2.72 -5.58
C CYS A 98 6.56 1.74 -5.57
N ILE A 99 6.61 0.61 -6.27
CA ILE A 99 5.55 -0.42 -6.26
C ILE A 99 6.11 -1.74 -5.71
N SER A 100 5.25 -2.58 -5.13
CA SER A 100 5.70 -3.85 -4.54
C SER A 100 4.70 -5.02 -4.64
N PRO A 101 3.98 -5.23 -5.77
CA PRO A 101 2.97 -6.28 -5.87
C PRO A 101 3.55 -7.70 -5.72
N ARG A 102 4.75 -7.99 -6.24
CA ARG A 102 5.37 -9.31 -6.09
C ARG A 102 5.78 -9.60 -4.65
N MET A 103 6.33 -8.62 -3.94
CA MET A 103 6.70 -8.79 -2.53
C MET A 103 5.46 -9.03 -1.67
N LEU A 104 4.37 -8.29 -1.92
CA LEU A 104 3.09 -8.47 -1.24
C LEU A 104 2.47 -9.86 -1.51
N ALA A 105 2.45 -10.29 -2.77
CA ALA A 105 1.96 -11.61 -3.14
C ALA A 105 2.80 -12.73 -2.50
N LYS A 106 4.13 -12.58 -2.50
CA LYS A 106 5.04 -13.58 -1.92
C LYS A 106 4.80 -13.72 -0.41
N ALA A 107 4.70 -12.61 0.33
CA ALA A 107 4.44 -12.66 1.77
C ALA A 107 3.13 -13.41 2.08
N GLY A 108 2.05 -13.15 1.32
CA GLY A 108 0.80 -13.89 1.45
C GLY A 108 0.92 -15.37 1.06
N GLN A 109 1.66 -15.69 0.00
CA GLN A 109 1.91 -17.07 -0.43
C GLN A 109 2.71 -17.87 0.58
N ASP A 110 3.72 -17.25 1.20
CA ASP A 110 4.55 -17.89 2.23
C ASP A 110 3.69 -18.24 3.45
N ILE A 111 2.85 -17.31 3.93
CA ILE A 111 1.90 -17.58 5.03
C ILE A 111 0.88 -18.64 4.63
N HIS A 112 0.31 -18.56 3.43
CA HIS A 112 -0.60 -19.59 2.91
C HIS A 112 0.06 -20.98 2.94
N ALA A 113 1.31 -21.10 2.49
CA ALA A 113 2.01 -22.37 2.46
C ALA A 113 2.26 -22.94 3.88
N LEU A 114 2.53 -22.08 4.86
CA LEU A 114 2.69 -22.48 6.26
C LEU A 114 1.37 -22.97 6.88
N LEU A 115 0.26 -22.27 6.62
CA LEU A 115 -1.07 -22.67 7.10
C LEU A 115 -1.51 -24.01 6.49
N ILE A 116 -1.30 -24.22 5.18
CA ILE A 116 -1.60 -25.50 4.53
C ILE A 116 -0.78 -26.67 5.10
N LYS A 117 0.44 -26.40 5.58
CA LYS A 117 1.29 -27.40 6.24
C LYS A 117 0.92 -27.64 7.71
N GLY A 118 -0.01 -26.86 8.26
CA GLY A 118 -0.37 -26.90 9.69
C GLY A 118 0.67 -26.27 10.62
N ASP A 119 1.64 -25.52 10.09
CA ASP A 119 2.68 -24.84 10.89
C ASP A 119 2.21 -23.46 11.35
N LEU A 120 1.28 -23.46 12.31
CA LEU A 120 0.68 -22.24 12.83
C LEU A 120 1.70 -21.35 13.56
N ALA A 121 2.71 -21.93 14.20
CA ALA A 121 3.74 -21.17 14.90
C ALA A 121 4.56 -20.32 13.92
N ALA A 122 5.05 -20.93 12.84
CA ALA A 122 5.76 -20.20 11.79
C ALA A 122 4.84 -19.20 11.07
N ALA A 123 3.57 -19.56 10.84
CA ALA A 123 2.60 -18.66 10.22
C ALA A 123 2.38 -17.39 11.06
N ARG A 124 2.22 -17.51 12.39
CA ARG A 124 2.10 -16.36 13.32
C ARG A 124 3.32 -15.44 13.26
N GLU A 125 4.51 -16.02 13.17
CA GLU A 125 5.74 -15.25 13.02
C GLU A 125 5.75 -14.47 11.70
N HIS A 126 5.43 -15.13 10.58
CA HIS A 126 5.42 -14.49 9.26
C HIS A 126 4.33 -13.43 9.12
N VAL A 127 3.14 -13.66 9.68
CA VAL A 127 2.09 -12.64 9.78
C VAL A 127 2.62 -11.42 10.54
N GLY A 128 3.38 -11.65 11.63
CA GLY A 128 3.98 -10.58 12.43
C GLY A 128 4.97 -9.69 11.67
N TYR A 129 5.52 -10.15 10.55
CA TYR A 129 6.38 -9.32 9.70
C TYR A 129 5.60 -8.34 8.82
N ILE A 130 4.31 -8.58 8.59
CA ILE A 130 3.47 -7.79 7.69
C ILE A 130 2.33 -7.04 8.40
N VAL A 131 2.12 -7.29 9.69
CA VAL A 131 1.12 -6.60 10.51
C VAL A 131 1.74 -5.87 11.69
N GLY A 132 1.16 -4.73 12.06
CA GLY A 132 1.54 -3.99 13.27
C GLY A 132 0.83 -4.44 14.55
N ARG A 133 0.22 -5.63 14.57
CA ARG A 133 -0.61 -6.16 15.68
C ARG A 133 0.01 -7.42 16.29
N ASP A 134 -0.38 -7.76 17.51
CA ASP A 134 0.12 -8.96 18.20
C ASP A 134 -0.36 -10.23 17.48
N THR A 135 0.57 -11.15 17.19
CA THR A 135 0.27 -12.36 16.41
C THR A 135 0.38 -13.66 17.20
N ALA A 136 0.93 -13.62 18.41
CA ALA A 136 1.28 -14.81 19.18
C ALA A 136 0.09 -15.74 19.50
N GLN A 137 -1.12 -15.19 19.57
CA GLN A 137 -2.35 -15.91 19.95
C GLN A 137 -3.32 -16.13 18.78
N LEU A 138 -2.95 -15.78 17.53
CA LEU A 138 -3.87 -15.92 16.38
C LEU A 138 -4.14 -17.38 16.07
N ASP A 139 -5.39 -17.78 15.89
CA ASP A 139 -5.68 -19.08 15.27
C ASP A 139 -5.42 -19.06 13.75
N GLU A 140 -5.67 -20.17 13.06
CA GLU A 140 -5.47 -20.27 11.60
C GLU A 140 -6.34 -19.26 10.83
N ALA A 141 -7.60 -19.08 11.26
CA ALA A 141 -8.54 -18.18 10.62
C ALA A 141 -8.12 -16.71 10.83
N ASP A 142 -7.66 -16.36 12.03
CA ASP A 142 -7.12 -15.05 12.37
C ASP A 142 -5.82 -14.72 11.63
N ALA A 143 -4.93 -15.70 11.46
CA ALA A 143 -3.71 -15.55 10.66
C ALA A 143 -4.04 -15.32 9.18
N ALA A 144 -4.98 -16.10 8.62
CA ALA A 144 -5.45 -15.91 7.26
C ALA A 144 -6.18 -14.56 7.09
N ARG A 145 -7.04 -14.18 8.05
CA ARG A 145 -7.74 -12.89 8.08
C ARG A 145 -6.74 -11.73 8.08
N ALA A 146 -5.75 -11.77 8.96
CA ALA A 146 -4.68 -10.77 9.03
C ALA A 146 -3.99 -10.60 7.68
N THR A 147 -3.65 -11.71 7.05
CA THR A 147 -2.96 -11.72 5.76
C THR A 147 -3.84 -11.12 4.66
N ILE A 148 -5.13 -11.46 4.63
CA ILE A 148 -6.08 -10.93 3.64
C ILE A 148 -6.29 -9.43 3.81
N GLU A 149 -6.49 -8.97 5.05
CA GLU A 149 -6.61 -7.55 5.40
C GLU A 149 -5.36 -6.79 4.90
N THR A 150 -4.17 -7.30 5.23
CA THR A 150 -2.90 -6.69 4.80
C THR A 150 -2.72 -6.68 3.30
N VAL A 151 -3.05 -7.76 2.58
CA VAL A 151 -2.99 -7.79 1.11
C VAL A 151 -3.95 -6.78 0.50
N ALA A 152 -5.17 -6.67 1.03
CA ALA A 152 -6.15 -5.71 0.54
C ALA A 152 -5.66 -4.26 0.76
N GLU A 153 -5.30 -3.91 1.99
CA GLU A 153 -4.83 -2.56 2.36
C GLU A 153 -3.57 -2.17 1.57
N ASN A 154 -2.56 -3.04 1.51
CA ASN A 154 -1.32 -2.77 0.77
C ASN A 154 -1.48 -2.84 -0.75
N THR A 155 -2.62 -3.30 -1.28
CA THR A 155 -2.91 -3.12 -2.71
C THR A 155 -3.09 -1.63 -3.02
N VAL A 156 -3.71 -0.87 -2.12
CA VAL A 156 -3.80 0.58 -2.24
C VAL A 156 -2.41 1.18 -2.11
N ASP A 157 -1.78 0.95 -0.97
CA ASP A 157 -0.58 1.69 -0.57
C ASP A 157 0.67 1.29 -1.36
N GLY A 158 0.82 0.00 -1.60
CA GLY A 158 1.99 -0.58 -2.23
C GLY A 158 1.93 -0.64 -3.75
N VAL A 159 0.76 -0.40 -4.37
CA VAL A 159 0.57 -0.66 -5.80
C VAL A 159 -0.26 0.43 -6.49
N ILE A 160 -1.54 0.57 -6.14
CA ILE A 160 -2.45 1.45 -6.91
C ILE A 160 -2.14 2.92 -6.67
N ALA A 161 -1.89 3.35 -5.44
CA ALA A 161 -1.61 4.75 -5.15
C ALA A 161 -0.29 5.26 -5.79
N PRO A 162 0.84 4.54 -5.72
CA PRO A 162 2.04 4.93 -6.47
C PRO A 162 1.81 5.01 -7.98
N LEU A 163 1.08 4.05 -8.57
CA LEU A 163 0.71 4.07 -10.00
C LEU A 163 -0.22 5.25 -10.34
N PHE A 164 -1.14 5.57 -9.45
CA PHE A 164 -2.03 6.73 -9.57
C PHE A 164 -1.23 8.03 -9.59
N PHE A 165 -0.38 8.28 -8.60
CA PHE A 165 0.43 9.50 -8.58
C PHE A 165 1.41 9.59 -9.75
N PHE A 166 1.93 8.44 -10.21
CA PHE A 166 2.71 8.37 -11.44
C PHE A 166 1.91 8.81 -12.67
N ALA A 167 0.63 8.45 -12.77
CA ALA A 167 -0.21 8.84 -13.89
C ALA A 167 -0.44 10.36 -13.98
N PHE A 168 -0.45 11.07 -12.83
CA PHE A 168 -0.68 12.51 -12.78
C PHE A 168 0.59 13.35 -12.90
N GLY A 169 1.72 12.90 -12.34
CA GLY A 169 2.95 13.71 -12.30
C GLY A 169 4.22 12.92 -12.46
N GLY A 170 4.15 11.71 -13.01
CA GLY A 170 5.30 10.86 -13.29
C GLY A 170 6.03 10.36 -12.03
N ALA A 171 7.27 9.94 -12.22
CA ALA A 171 8.09 9.39 -11.14
C ALA A 171 8.23 10.28 -9.90
N PRO A 172 8.35 11.63 -9.99
CA PRO A 172 8.46 12.49 -8.83
C PRO A 172 7.26 12.41 -7.88
N LEU A 173 6.03 12.38 -8.41
CA LEU A 173 4.84 12.24 -7.57
C LEU A 173 4.70 10.82 -6.99
N ALA A 174 5.09 9.78 -7.73
CA ALA A 174 5.12 8.41 -7.21
C ALA A 174 6.10 8.28 -6.03
N VAL A 175 7.29 8.89 -6.14
CA VAL A 175 8.30 8.92 -5.07
C VAL A 175 7.83 9.75 -3.87
N LEU A 176 7.21 10.91 -4.11
CA LEU A 176 6.61 11.73 -3.05
C LEU A 176 5.55 10.93 -2.28
N TYR A 177 4.66 10.25 -2.99
CA TYR A 177 3.64 9.41 -2.38
C TYR A 177 4.28 8.28 -1.55
N ARG A 178 5.24 7.54 -2.14
CA ARG A 178 5.92 6.45 -1.42
C ARG A 178 6.62 6.98 -0.16
N ALA A 179 7.12 8.21 -0.18
CA ALA A 179 7.68 8.85 1.01
C ALA A 179 6.63 9.19 2.07
N ALA A 180 5.46 9.69 1.68
CA ALA A 180 4.34 9.91 2.61
C ALA A 180 3.93 8.61 3.30
N ASN A 181 3.73 7.55 2.53
CA ASN A 181 3.35 6.23 3.02
C ASN A 181 4.41 5.59 3.94
N THR A 182 5.69 5.74 3.58
CA THR A 182 6.79 5.28 4.44
C THR A 182 6.83 6.05 5.77
N MET A 183 6.58 7.36 5.75
CA MET A 183 6.51 8.15 6.98
C MET A 183 5.35 7.75 7.86
N ASP A 184 4.15 7.50 7.30
CA ASP A 184 3.02 7.02 8.09
C ASP A 184 3.32 5.66 8.73
N SER A 185 3.89 4.72 7.97
CA SER A 185 4.26 3.40 8.51
C SER A 185 5.28 3.46 9.66
N MET A 186 6.10 4.52 9.72
CA MET A 186 7.12 4.70 10.76
C MET A 186 6.67 5.59 11.92
N LEU A 187 5.86 6.61 11.64
CA LEU A 187 5.50 7.69 12.58
C LEU A 187 4.00 7.71 12.91
N GLY A 188 3.14 6.97 12.22
CA GLY A 188 1.68 7.04 12.35
C GLY A 188 1.10 6.36 13.60
N TYR A 189 1.93 5.70 14.42
CA TYR A 189 1.47 4.99 15.61
C TYR A 189 0.82 5.93 16.65
N LYS A 190 -0.31 5.51 17.21
CA LYS A 190 -1.03 6.24 18.27
C LYS A 190 -0.45 5.93 19.65
N ASN A 191 0.82 6.24 19.87
CA ASN A 191 1.51 6.10 21.17
C ASN A 191 2.00 7.46 21.69
N GLU A 192 2.50 7.49 22.94
CA GLU A 192 2.95 8.73 23.60
C GLU A 192 3.98 9.54 22.80
N ARG A 193 4.85 8.84 22.04
CA ARG A 193 5.89 9.45 21.22
C ARG A 193 5.30 10.12 19.98
N TYR A 194 4.40 9.43 19.28
CA TYR A 194 4.00 9.79 17.93
C TYR A 194 2.61 10.43 17.80
N LEU A 195 1.77 10.38 18.84
CA LEU A 195 0.39 10.92 18.80
C LEU A 195 0.27 12.36 18.25
N TYR A 196 1.27 13.21 18.54
CA TYR A 196 1.36 14.56 18.01
C TYR A 196 2.45 14.72 16.95
N PHE A 197 3.62 14.12 17.16
CA PHE A 197 4.75 14.24 16.24
C PHE A 197 4.47 13.59 14.87
N GLY A 198 3.86 12.41 14.84
CA GLY A 198 3.53 11.70 13.61
C GLY A 198 2.23 12.13 12.94
N ARG A 199 1.42 12.97 13.60
CA ARG A 199 0.05 13.30 13.17
C ARG A 199 0.00 13.94 11.78
N MET A 200 0.98 14.77 11.42
CA MET A 200 1.01 15.38 10.10
C MET A 200 1.28 14.32 9.01
N ALA A 201 2.25 13.43 9.22
CA ALA A 201 2.55 12.34 8.28
C ALA A 201 1.32 11.45 8.05
N ALA A 202 0.66 11.01 9.12
CA ALA A 202 -0.56 10.20 9.04
C ALA A 202 -1.70 10.88 8.28
N ARG A 203 -1.93 12.18 8.53
CA ARG A 203 -2.96 12.95 7.81
C ARG A 203 -2.64 13.16 6.34
N VAL A 204 -1.38 13.40 6.01
CA VAL A 204 -0.96 13.55 4.62
C VAL A 204 -1.16 12.23 3.87
N ASP A 205 -0.76 11.11 4.47
CA ASP A 205 -1.01 9.79 3.89
C ASP A 205 -2.51 9.54 3.67
N ASP A 206 -3.34 9.75 4.71
CA ASP A 206 -4.79 9.60 4.62
C ASP A 206 -5.41 10.41 3.48
N ILE A 207 -4.93 11.65 3.26
CA ILE A 207 -5.41 12.53 2.18
C ILE A 207 -4.95 11.99 0.82
N LEU A 208 -3.67 11.62 0.68
CA LEU A 208 -3.11 11.15 -0.58
C LEU A 208 -3.75 9.82 -1.01
N ASN A 209 -4.09 8.96 -0.05
CA ASN A 209 -4.73 7.67 -0.28
C ASN A 209 -6.25 7.77 -0.48
N PHE A 210 -6.87 8.92 -0.24
CA PHE A 210 -8.33 9.06 -0.34
C PHE A 210 -8.88 8.63 -1.70
N VAL A 211 -8.38 9.22 -2.79
CA VAL A 211 -8.85 8.89 -4.15
C VAL A 211 -8.37 7.49 -4.58
N PRO A 212 -7.09 7.12 -4.44
CA PRO A 212 -6.61 5.78 -4.78
C PRO A 212 -7.37 4.64 -4.10
N ALA A 213 -7.73 4.77 -2.82
CA ALA A 213 -8.46 3.73 -2.10
C ALA A 213 -9.84 3.45 -2.69
N ARG A 214 -10.55 4.50 -3.11
CA ARG A 214 -11.89 4.40 -3.71
C ARG A 214 -11.83 3.80 -5.12
N ILE A 215 -10.83 4.20 -5.90
CA ILE A 215 -10.53 3.57 -7.19
C ILE A 215 -10.23 2.09 -6.98
N THR A 216 -9.38 1.75 -6.01
CA THR A 216 -9.01 0.37 -5.69
C THR A 216 -10.23 -0.47 -5.31
N GLY A 217 -11.15 0.07 -4.51
CA GLY A 217 -12.38 -0.64 -4.15
C GLY A 217 -13.24 -1.01 -5.37
N MET A 218 -13.40 -0.08 -6.31
CA MET A 218 -14.11 -0.37 -7.57
C MET A 218 -13.33 -1.35 -8.46
N LEU A 219 -11.99 -1.25 -8.51
CA LEU A 219 -11.16 -2.20 -9.23
C LEU A 219 -11.28 -3.61 -8.65
N PHE A 220 -11.41 -3.76 -7.33
CA PHE A 220 -11.68 -5.06 -6.71
C PHE A 220 -13.05 -5.61 -7.07
N VAL A 221 -14.08 -4.77 -7.13
CA VAL A 221 -15.41 -5.19 -7.62
C VAL A 221 -15.32 -5.72 -9.06
N MET A 222 -14.63 -4.99 -9.94
CA MET A 222 -14.43 -5.42 -11.33
C MET A 222 -13.60 -6.70 -11.44
N ALA A 223 -12.52 -6.79 -10.65
CA ALA A 223 -11.69 -7.98 -10.56
C ALA A 223 -12.48 -9.19 -10.10
N ALA A 224 -13.39 -9.03 -9.14
CA ALA A 224 -14.26 -10.11 -8.67
C ALA A 224 -15.14 -10.66 -9.81
N PHE A 225 -15.75 -9.80 -10.62
CA PHE A 225 -16.50 -10.24 -11.80
C PHE A 225 -15.65 -11.02 -12.81
N LEU A 226 -14.43 -10.54 -13.10
CA LEU A 226 -13.54 -11.18 -14.08
C LEU A 226 -12.99 -12.53 -13.61
N LEU A 227 -12.78 -12.68 -12.30
CA LEU A 227 -12.26 -13.91 -11.70
C LEU A 227 -13.35 -14.94 -11.37
N GLY A 228 -14.63 -14.63 -11.61
CA GLY A 228 -15.75 -15.49 -11.27
C GLY A 228 -16.07 -15.56 -9.77
N TYR A 229 -15.61 -14.57 -8.99
CA TYR A 229 -16.04 -14.35 -7.61
C TYR A 229 -17.36 -13.55 -7.58
N ASP A 230 -17.92 -13.29 -6.40
CA ASP A 230 -19.17 -12.52 -6.29
C ASP A 230 -18.93 -11.00 -6.34
N GLY A 231 -18.83 -10.47 -7.55
CA GLY A 231 -18.69 -9.02 -7.78
C GLY A 231 -19.90 -8.20 -7.32
N ARG A 232 -21.11 -8.79 -7.26
CA ARG A 232 -22.31 -8.08 -6.78
C ARG A 232 -22.23 -7.91 -5.27
N ASN A 233 -21.86 -8.97 -4.56
CA ASN A 233 -21.66 -8.89 -3.12
C ASN A 233 -20.45 -8.01 -2.78
N ALA A 234 -19.36 -8.06 -3.55
CA ALA A 234 -18.24 -7.14 -3.40
C ALA A 234 -18.69 -5.67 -3.42
N LEU A 235 -19.56 -5.29 -4.37
CA LEU A 235 -20.11 -3.93 -4.46
C LEU A 235 -21.03 -3.62 -3.28
N ASN A 236 -21.90 -4.55 -2.91
CA ASN A 236 -22.81 -4.38 -1.78
C ASN A 236 -22.04 -4.12 -0.47
N ILE A 237 -21.04 -4.95 -0.16
CA ILE A 237 -20.23 -4.82 1.05
C ILE A 237 -19.35 -3.57 1.00
N LEU A 238 -18.80 -3.20 -0.17
CA LEU A 238 -18.07 -1.93 -0.33
C LEU A 238 -18.94 -0.73 0.07
N VAL A 239 -20.19 -0.66 -0.41
CA VAL A 239 -21.10 0.46 -0.09
C VAL A 239 -21.57 0.40 1.37
N ARG A 240 -21.85 -0.80 1.89
CA ARG A 240 -22.41 -1.01 3.23
C ARG A 240 -21.39 -0.76 4.34
N ASP A 241 -20.17 -1.27 4.20
CA ASP A 241 -19.25 -1.46 5.33
C ASP A 241 -17.98 -0.60 5.26
N ALA A 242 -17.56 -0.12 4.09
CA ALA A 242 -16.25 0.54 3.93
C ALA A 242 -16.06 1.78 4.83
N ALA A 243 -17.13 2.54 5.07
CA ALA A 243 -17.09 3.73 5.92
C ALA A 243 -16.95 3.43 7.42
N GLY A 244 -17.16 2.18 7.84
CA GLY A 244 -17.03 1.76 9.24
C GLY A 244 -15.58 1.53 9.69
N HIS A 245 -14.62 1.52 8.75
CA HIS A 245 -13.21 1.28 9.05
C HIS A 245 -12.59 2.45 9.82
N PRO A 246 -11.69 2.20 10.81
CA PRO A 246 -11.04 3.28 11.57
C PRO A 246 -10.17 4.23 10.73
N SER A 247 -9.57 3.71 9.65
CA SER A 247 -8.90 4.53 8.62
C SER A 247 -9.92 4.93 7.54
N PRO A 248 -9.89 6.17 7.05
CA PRO A 248 -10.79 6.67 6.00
C PRO A 248 -10.61 5.96 4.64
N ASN A 249 -9.58 5.12 4.52
CA ASN A 249 -9.16 4.48 3.28
C ASN A 249 -9.21 2.96 3.35
N GLY A 250 -8.74 2.34 4.44
CA GLY A 250 -8.59 0.87 4.53
C GLY A 250 -9.86 0.08 4.22
N GLY A 251 -11.02 0.55 4.68
CA GLY A 251 -12.30 -0.11 4.44
C GLY A 251 -12.70 -0.20 2.95
N TYR A 252 -12.24 0.75 2.11
CA TYR A 252 -12.52 0.70 0.66
C TYR A 252 -11.72 -0.38 -0.05
N ALA A 253 -10.67 -0.92 0.58
CA ALA A 253 -9.91 -2.05 0.07
C ALA A 253 -10.40 -3.38 0.67
N GLU A 254 -10.59 -3.43 1.99
CA GLU A 254 -10.96 -4.66 2.71
C GLU A 254 -12.40 -5.11 2.43
N ALA A 255 -13.37 -4.18 2.45
CA ALA A 255 -14.79 -4.49 2.27
C ALA A 255 -15.12 -5.21 0.95
N PRO A 256 -14.68 -4.75 -0.25
CA PRO A 256 -14.97 -5.47 -1.49
C PRO A 256 -14.28 -6.84 -1.56
N VAL A 257 -13.10 -7.01 -0.95
CA VAL A 257 -12.44 -8.33 -0.85
C VAL A 257 -13.25 -9.28 0.02
N ALA A 258 -13.73 -8.81 1.17
CA ALA A 258 -14.61 -9.57 2.07
C ALA A 258 -15.89 -10.02 1.35
N GLY A 259 -16.54 -9.08 0.63
CA GLY A 259 -17.74 -9.36 -0.15
C GLY A 259 -17.51 -10.34 -1.31
N ALA A 260 -16.44 -10.16 -2.08
CA ALA A 260 -16.09 -11.04 -3.20
C ALA A 260 -15.84 -12.50 -2.77
N LEU A 261 -15.25 -12.67 -1.58
CA LEU A 261 -14.86 -13.97 -1.05
C LEU A 261 -15.88 -14.53 -0.04
N HIS A 262 -17.00 -13.85 0.22
CA HIS A 262 -18.02 -14.21 1.22
C HIS A 262 -17.46 -14.52 2.62
N ILE A 263 -16.48 -13.73 3.04
CA ILE A 263 -15.85 -13.81 4.36
C ILE A 263 -16.12 -12.52 5.14
N ARG A 264 -15.85 -12.56 6.45
CA ARG A 264 -15.94 -11.39 7.33
C ARG A 264 -14.57 -10.99 7.85
N LEU A 265 -14.13 -9.79 7.49
CA LEU A 265 -12.90 -9.16 7.99
C LEU A 265 -13.20 -8.23 9.17
N GLY A 266 -12.15 -7.68 9.79
CA GLY A 266 -12.24 -6.84 10.98
C GLY A 266 -12.40 -7.65 12.26
N GLY A 267 -13.05 -7.08 13.27
CA GLY A 267 -13.23 -7.71 14.58
C GLY A 267 -12.11 -7.39 15.57
N VAL A 268 -11.81 -8.35 16.44
CA VAL A 268 -10.87 -8.14 17.55
C VAL A 268 -9.43 -8.30 17.10
N ASN A 269 -8.61 -7.30 17.39
CA ASN A 269 -7.16 -7.33 17.24
C ASN A 269 -6.51 -6.98 18.58
N TYR A 270 -5.28 -7.43 18.79
CA TYR A 270 -4.50 -7.09 19.98
C TYR A 270 -3.30 -6.23 19.60
N TYR A 271 -3.03 -5.18 20.36
CA TYR A 271 -1.87 -4.33 20.19
C TYR A 271 -1.21 -4.12 21.54
N PHE A 272 0.04 -4.56 21.71
CA PHE A 272 0.76 -4.44 22.98
C PHE A 272 -0.01 -5.06 24.17
N GLY A 273 -0.74 -6.14 23.91
CA GLY A 273 -1.62 -6.82 24.87
C GLY A 273 -3.01 -6.20 25.04
N GLU A 274 -3.28 -5.03 24.44
CA GLU A 274 -4.57 -4.36 24.55
C GLU A 274 -5.55 -4.79 23.45
N ARG A 275 -6.81 -5.00 23.84
CA ARG A 275 -7.87 -5.43 22.93
C ARG A 275 -8.46 -4.24 22.18
N HIS A 276 -8.34 -4.24 20.86
CA HIS A 276 -8.94 -3.23 19.97
C HIS A 276 -9.94 -3.87 19.01
N PHE A 277 -11.17 -3.36 19.00
CA PHE A 277 -12.21 -3.80 18.08
C PHE A 277 -12.25 -2.92 16.83
N ARG A 278 -12.18 -3.53 15.65
CA ARG A 278 -12.47 -2.90 14.36
C ARG A 278 -13.87 -3.33 13.90
N ALA A 279 -14.60 -2.41 13.26
CA ALA A 279 -15.89 -2.73 12.66
C ALA A 279 -15.75 -3.94 11.71
N TYR A 280 -16.76 -4.81 11.71
CA TYR A 280 -16.80 -5.92 10.78
C TYR A 280 -17.07 -5.43 9.36
N MET A 281 -16.44 -6.09 8.39
CA MET A 281 -16.67 -5.86 6.96
C MET A 281 -16.99 -7.20 6.31
N GLY A 282 -18.13 -7.27 5.62
CA GLY A 282 -18.64 -8.50 5.04
C GLY A 282 -19.41 -9.36 6.03
N ASP A 283 -19.91 -10.49 5.54
CA ASP A 283 -20.77 -11.42 6.25
C ASP A 283 -20.07 -12.76 6.44
N ALA A 284 -20.26 -13.41 7.59
CA ALA A 284 -19.61 -14.68 7.92
C ALA A 284 -20.32 -15.88 7.26
N HIS A 285 -20.47 -15.84 5.93
CA HIS A 285 -21.07 -16.92 5.15
C HIS A 285 -20.11 -18.11 4.97
N MET A 286 -18.81 -17.83 4.90
CA MET A 286 -17.75 -18.83 4.92
C MET A 286 -16.74 -18.55 6.03
N ASP A 287 -16.25 -19.61 6.64
CA ASP A 287 -15.11 -19.52 7.56
C ASP A 287 -13.84 -19.16 6.81
N ILE A 288 -13.08 -18.22 7.38
CA ILE A 288 -11.79 -17.81 6.84
C ILE A 288 -10.82 -18.99 6.92
N SER A 289 -10.04 -19.16 5.86
CA SER A 289 -9.07 -20.23 5.69
C SER A 289 -7.99 -19.79 4.71
N ALA A 290 -6.87 -20.52 4.70
CA ALA A 290 -5.70 -20.19 3.87
C ALA A 290 -6.05 -19.94 2.39
N LYS A 291 -7.00 -20.69 1.80
CA LYS A 291 -7.42 -20.53 0.40
C LYS A 291 -7.84 -19.11 0.02
N HIS A 292 -8.40 -18.36 0.97
CA HIS A 292 -8.87 -16.99 0.73
C HIS A 292 -7.71 -16.00 0.57
N ILE A 293 -6.52 -16.30 1.10
CA ILE A 293 -5.30 -15.52 0.88
C ILE A 293 -4.97 -15.47 -0.62
N LEU A 294 -5.06 -16.62 -1.30
CA LEU A 294 -4.84 -16.69 -2.75
C LEU A 294 -5.90 -15.90 -3.52
N GLY A 295 -7.15 -15.87 -3.03
CA GLY A 295 -8.22 -15.04 -3.58
C GLY A 295 -7.89 -13.55 -3.51
N ALA A 296 -7.42 -13.08 -2.36
CA ALA A 296 -7.00 -11.69 -2.18
C ALA A 296 -5.83 -11.31 -3.10
N ILE A 297 -4.84 -12.19 -3.26
CA ILE A 297 -3.70 -11.98 -4.18
C ILE A 297 -4.16 -11.92 -5.65
N ARG A 298 -5.09 -12.79 -6.06
CA ARG A 298 -5.66 -12.75 -7.43
C ARG A 298 -6.43 -11.47 -7.67
N LEU A 299 -7.23 -11.02 -6.69
CA LEU A 299 -7.92 -9.74 -6.75
C LEU A 299 -6.94 -8.57 -6.88
N MET A 300 -5.85 -8.54 -6.09
CA MET A 300 -4.78 -7.54 -6.18
C MET A 300 -4.17 -7.45 -7.58
N TYR A 301 -3.70 -8.58 -8.13
CA TYR A 301 -3.08 -8.57 -9.47
C TYR A 301 -4.07 -8.16 -10.55
N THR A 302 -5.31 -8.65 -10.48
CA THR A 302 -6.34 -8.30 -11.47
C THR A 302 -6.71 -6.82 -11.38
N ALA A 303 -6.88 -6.27 -10.17
CA ALA A 303 -7.10 -4.84 -9.96
C ALA A 303 -5.92 -3.99 -10.49
N THR A 304 -4.69 -4.44 -10.29
CA THR A 304 -3.48 -3.77 -10.80
C THR A 304 -3.44 -3.76 -12.33
N VAL A 305 -3.72 -4.89 -12.96
CA VAL A 305 -3.80 -4.99 -14.43
C VAL A 305 -4.92 -4.11 -14.98
N LEU A 306 -6.10 -4.12 -14.35
CA LEU A 306 -7.22 -3.24 -14.72
C LEU A 306 -6.84 -1.76 -14.64
N PHE A 307 -6.15 -1.35 -13.56
CA PHE A 307 -5.66 0.02 -13.42
C PHE A 307 -4.74 0.42 -14.59
N LEU A 308 -3.74 -0.42 -14.89
CA LEU A 308 -2.79 -0.18 -15.97
C LEU A 308 -3.48 -0.14 -17.34
N LEU A 309 -4.44 -1.03 -17.57
CA LEU A 309 -5.25 -1.04 -18.80
C LEU A 309 -6.07 0.25 -18.94
N PHE A 310 -6.78 0.67 -17.89
CA PHE A 310 -7.53 1.93 -17.93
C PHE A 310 -6.63 3.13 -18.12
N TYR A 311 -5.47 3.16 -17.47
CA TYR A 311 -4.51 4.23 -17.67
C TYR A 311 -4.00 4.28 -19.13
N TYR A 312 -3.72 3.12 -19.73
CA TYR A 312 -3.33 3.05 -21.14
C TYR A 312 -4.44 3.47 -22.10
N LEU A 313 -5.68 3.00 -21.88
CA LEU A 313 -6.84 3.38 -22.70
C LEU A 313 -7.15 4.87 -22.58
N PHE A 314 -7.07 5.43 -21.38
CA PHE A 314 -7.20 6.87 -21.14
C PHE A 314 -6.16 7.65 -21.95
N PHE A 315 -4.89 7.22 -21.91
CA PHE A 315 -3.83 7.83 -22.72
C PHE A 315 -4.12 7.77 -24.23
N LEU A 316 -4.57 6.62 -24.75
CA LEU A 316 -4.92 6.48 -26.17
C LEU A 316 -6.08 7.39 -26.58
N TYR A 317 -7.12 7.50 -25.76
CA TYR A 317 -8.26 8.36 -26.01
C TYR A 317 -7.84 9.83 -26.17
N TYR A 318 -7.04 10.36 -25.23
CA TYR A 318 -6.57 11.74 -25.31
C TYR A 318 -5.66 11.98 -26.53
N ARG A 319 -4.81 11.00 -26.88
CA ARG A 319 -3.95 11.11 -28.06
C ARG A 319 -4.72 11.06 -29.38
N GLY A 320 -5.82 10.32 -29.44
CA GLY A 320 -6.65 10.22 -30.65
C GLY A 320 -7.57 11.44 -30.88
N VAL A 321 -7.79 12.25 -29.84
CA VAL A 321 -8.60 13.49 -29.90
C VAL A 321 -7.73 14.74 -30.14
N SER A 322 -6.40 14.61 -30.01
CA SER A 322 -5.40 15.67 -30.24
C SER A 322 -4.87 15.65 -31.67
#